data_AF-A0A658NM44-F1
#
_entry.id   AF-A0A658NM44-F1
#
_cell.length_a   1.000
_cell.length_b   1.000
_cell.length_c   1.000
_cell.angle_alpha   90.00
_cell.angle_beta   90.00
_cell.angle_gamma   90.00
#
_symmetry.space_group_name_H-M   'P 1'
#
loop_
_entity.id
_entity.type
_entity.pdbx_description
1 polymer ?
#
loop_
_entity_poly.entity_id
_entity_poly.type
_entity_poly.pdbx_seq_one_letter_code
_entity_poly.pdbx_strand_id
1 'polypeptide(L)' 'MIPCITQQHDSGEVLMLAWMNRASLEESLASGRLCYWSRSRQRLWRKGESSGQFQWLRELRVDCDGDALLALVEQHGVAC' A
#
# COMPACT_ATOMS: atom_id res chain seq x y z
N MET A 1 14.00 -1.10 2.34
CA MET A 1 12.58 -1.41 2.60
C MET A 1 12.07 -0.29 3.46
N ILE A 2 10.90 0.26 3.15
CA ILE A 2 10.37 1.46 3.78
C ILE A 2 8.95 1.20 4.32
N PRO A 3 8.57 1.76 5.47
CA PRO A 3 7.18 1.78 5.91
C PRO A 3 6.28 2.50 4.89
N CYS A 4 5.07 2.01 4.73
CA CYS A 4 4.01 2.64 3.96
C CYS A 4 2.74 2.69 4.80
N ILE A 5 2.30 3.90 5.13
CA ILE A 5 0.99 4.15 5.71
C ILE A 5 -0.02 4.18 4.57
N THR A 6 -1.13 3.48 4.72
CA THR A 6 -2.22 3.48 3.75
C THR A 6 -3.40 4.20 4.36
N GLN A 7 -3.89 5.21 3.66
CA GLN A 7 -4.95 6.08 4.12
C GLN A 7 -6.05 6.16 3.07
N GLN A 8 -7.30 6.13 3.51
CA GLN A 8 -8.43 6.36 2.65
C GLN A 8 -8.37 7.81 2.11
N HIS A 9 -8.43 7.95 0.77
CA HIS A 9 -8.10 9.20 0.09
C HIS A 9 -9.05 10.37 0.38
N ASP A 10 -10.31 10.10 0.69
CA ASP A 10 -11.36 11.11 0.91
C ASP A 10 -11.60 11.41 2.40
N SER A 11 -11.66 10.38 3.25
CA SER A 11 -11.91 10.55 4.69
C SER A 11 -10.66 10.86 5.51
N GLY A 12 -9.47 10.53 4.99
CA GLY A 12 -8.23 10.58 5.76
C GLY A 12 -8.11 9.48 6.82
N GLU A 13 -8.99 8.47 6.81
CA GLU A 13 -8.88 7.33 7.74
C GLU A 13 -7.60 6.53 7.47
N VAL A 14 -6.80 6.31 8.51
CA VAL A 14 -5.64 5.41 8.41
C VAL A 14 -6.14 3.97 8.41
N LEU A 15 -5.92 3.26 7.31
CA LEU A 15 -6.40 1.90 7.10
C LEU A 15 -5.42 0.86 7.62
N MET A 16 -4.13 1.04 7.33
CA MET A 16 -3.08 0.10 7.75
C MET A 16 -1.67 0.67 7.59
N LEU A 17 -0.71 -0.01 8.23
CA LEU A 17 0.72 0.12 8.01
C LEU A 17 1.27 -1.18 7.43
N ALA A 18 2.07 -1.09 6.38
CA ALA A 18 2.81 -2.20 5.82
C ALA A 18 4.22 -1.78 5.39
N TRP A 19 4.95 -2.70 4.79
CA TRP A 19 6.31 -2.48 4.31
C TRP A 19 6.36 -2.61 2.80
N MET A 20 7.16 -1.77 2.14
CA MET A 20 7.41 -1.85 0.71
C MET A 20 8.90 -2.03 0.44
N ASN A 21 9.21 -2.87 -0.55
CA ASN A 21 10.53 -2.91 -1.17
C ASN A 21 10.42 -2.33 -2.59
N ARG A 22 11.55 -2.28 -3.31
CA ARG A 22 11.60 -1.74 -4.67
C ARG A 22 10.58 -2.41 -5.59
N ALA A 23 10.54 -3.75 -5.60
CA ALA A 23 9.64 -4.51 -6.46
C ALA A 23 8.16 -4.27 -6.13
N SER A 24 7.80 -4.19 -4.84
CA SER A 24 6.40 -3.96 -4.44
C SER A 24 5.95 -2.53 -4.77
N LEU A 25 6.87 -1.55 -4.71
CA LEU A 25 6.63 -0.18 -5.14
C LEU A 25 6.44 -0.09 -6.66
N GLU A 26 7.35 -0.67 -7.43
CA GLU A 26 7.26 -0.72 -8.90
C GLU A 26 5.96 -1.38 -9.35
N GLU A 27 5.57 -2.50 -8.74
CA GLU A 27 4.30 -3.17 -9.04
C GLU A 27 3.09 -2.31 -8.66
N SER A 28 3.15 -1.59 -7.55
CA SER A 28 2.05 -0.70 -7.13
C SER A 28 1.83 0.45 -8.12
N LEU A 29 2.91 1.06 -8.57
CA LEU A 29 2.88 2.14 -9.56
C LEU A 29 2.43 1.63 -10.94
N ALA A 30 2.88 0.45 -11.36
CA ALA A 30 2.53 -0.13 -12.65
C ALA A 30 1.07 -0.61 -12.72
N SER A 31 0.56 -1.22 -11.65
CA SER A 31 -0.78 -1.83 -11.63
C SER A 31 -1.89 -0.89 -11.12
N GLY A 32 -1.52 0.19 -10.44
CA GLY A 32 -2.48 1.04 -9.71
C GLY A 32 -3.10 0.34 -8.49
N ARG A 33 -2.60 -0.83 -8.08
CA ARG A 33 -3.06 -1.59 -6.92
C ARG A 33 -1.94 -1.75 -5.91
N LEU A 34 -2.25 -1.58 -4.62
CA LEU A 34 -1.24 -1.70 -3.57
C LEU A 34 -0.69 -3.13 -3.48
N CYS A 35 0.62 -3.23 -3.65
CA CYS A 35 1.44 -4.40 -3.42
C CYS A 35 2.44 -4.09 -2.30
N TYR A 36 2.48 -4.95 -1.29
CA TYR A 36 3.37 -4.83 -0.14
C TYR A 36 4.43 -5.94 -0.17
N TRP A 37 5.45 -5.77 0.65
CA TRP A 37 6.41 -6.81 0.98
C TRP A 37 6.07 -7.46 2.32
N SER A 38 5.74 -8.75 2.31
CA SER A 38 5.54 -9.51 3.54
C SER A 38 6.89 -9.92 4.13
N ARG A 39 7.27 -9.31 5.25
CA ARG A 39 8.53 -9.65 5.96
C ARG A 39 8.55 -11.06 6.52
N SER A 40 7.40 -11.61 6.93
CA SER A 40 7.32 -12.98 7.44
C SER A 40 7.36 -14.02 6.33
N ARG A 41 6.69 -13.76 5.19
CA ARG A 41 6.62 -14.69 4.06
C ARG A 41 7.73 -14.47 3.02
N GLN A 42 8.52 -13.41 3.18
CA GLN A 42 9.60 -13.01 2.26
C GLN A 42 9.15 -12.99 0.79
N ARG A 43 7.96 -12.40 0.53
CA ARG A 43 7.36 -12.33 -0.80
C ARG A 43 6.47 -11.11 -0.98
N LEU A 44 6.21 -10.78 -2.23
CA LEU A 44 5.20 -9.79 -2.62
C LEU A 44 3.80 -10.22 -2.15
N TRP A 45 3.02 -9.26 -1.71
CA TRP A 45 1.66 -9.44 -1.24
C TRP A 45 0.77 -8.37 -1.86
N ARG A 46 -0.01 -8.76 -2.86
CA ARG A 46 -1.02 -7.90 -3.48
C ARG A 46 -2.22 -7.82 -2.55
N LYS A 47 -2.53 -6.63 -2.03
CA LYS A 47 -3.66 -6.49 -1.10
C LYS A 47 -4.95 -6.90 -1.80
N GLY A 48 -5.74 -7.74 -1.13
CA GLY A 48 -7.01 -8.23 -1.64
C GLY A 48 -6.92 -9.42 -2.60
N GLU A 49 -5.74 -9.94 -2.94
CA GLU A 49 -5.59 -11.03 -3.91
C GLU A 49 -6.42 -12.28 -3.56
N SER A 50 -6.59 -12.60 -2.28
CA SER A 50 -7.41 -13.72 -1.82
C SER A 50 -8.81 -13.32 -1.33
N SER A 51 -9.01 -12.08 -0.87
CA SER A 51 -10.26 -11.64 -0.24
C SER A 51 -11.16 -10.77 -1.13
N GLY A 52 -10.66 -10.31 -2.29
CA GLY A 52 -11.34 -9.33 -3.13
C GLY A 52 -11.31 -7.89 -2.59
N GLN A 53 -10.70 -7.65 -1.42
CA GLN A 53 -10.67 -6.34 -0.77
C GLN A 53 -9.44 -5.54 -1.21
N PHE A 54 -9.53 -4.97 -2.40
CA PHE A 54 -8.45 -4.27 -3.07
C PHE A 54 -8.25 -2.85 -2.54
N GLN A 55 -7.03 -2.33 -2.73
CA GLN A 55 -6.68 -0.93 -2.48
C GLN A 55 -6.16 -0.33 -3.79
N TRP A 56 -6.92 0.60 -4.35
CA TRP A 56 -6.57 1.29 -5.58
C TRP A 56 -5.76 2.54 -5.26
N LEU A 57 -4.55 2.64 -5.78
CA LEU A 57 -3.66 3.78 -5.55
C LEU A 57 -4.22 5.02 -6.23
N ARG A 58 -4.43 6.08 -5.44
CA ARG A 58 -4.82 7.41 -5.94
C ARG A 58 -3.65 8.37 -5.91
N GLU A 59 -2.88 8.35 -4.83
CA GLU A 59 -1.69 9.19 -4.67
C GLU A 59 -0.65 8.45 -3.84
N LEU A 60 0.63 8.68 -4.15
CA LEU A 60 1.73 8.22 -3.32
C LEU A 60 2.60 9.41 -2.97
N ARG A 61 2.75 9.65 -1.66
CA ARG A 61 3.59 10.71 -1.11
C ARG A 61 4.80 10.11 -0.43
N VAL A 62 5.90 10.85 -0.50
CA VAL A 62 7.15 10.55 0.19
C VAL A 62 7.28 11.56 1.33
N ASP A 63 7.78 11.13 2.48
CA ASP A 63 8.14 12.04 3.56
C ASP A 63 9.39 12.88 3.24
N CYS A 64 9.83 13.69 4.20
CA CYS A 64 10.86 14.71 3.96
C CYS A 64 12.29 14.16 3.85
N ASP A 65 12.58 13.03 4.48
CA ASP A 65 13.88 12.35 4.45
C ASP A 65 13.87 11.08 3.58
N GLY A 66 12.72 10.71 3.02
CA GLY A 66 12.59 9.66 2.02
C GLY A 66 12.56 8.26 2.61
N ASP A 67 12.27 8.12 3.90
CA ASP A 67 12.28 6.85 4.61
C ASP A 67 10.88 6.25 4.83
N ALA A 68 9.80 6.99 4.60
CA ALA A 68 8.43 6.52 4.63
C ALA A 68 7.56 6.98 3.45
N LEU A 69 6.49 6.22 3.22
CA LEU A 69 5.47 6.52 2.23
C LEU A 69 4.09 6.71 2.87
N LEU A 70 3.30 7.60 2.27
CA LEU A 70 1.86 7.69 2.47
C LEU A 70 1.15 7.37 1.16
N ALA A 71 0.44 6.25 1.12
CA ALA A 71 -0.43 5.87 0.01
C ALA A 71 -1.86 6.30 0.30
N LEU A 72 -2.37 7.25 -0.49
CA LEU A 72 -3.80 7.55 -0.53
C LEU A 72 -4.47 6.57 -1.47
N VAL A 73 -5.48 5.86 -0.97
CA VAL A 73 -6.15 4.79 -1.69
C VAL A 73 -7.66 4.95 -1.70
N GLU A 74 -8.28 4.34 -2.70
CA GLU A 74 -9.68 3.95 -2.63
C GLU A 74 -9.76 2.49 -2.19
N GLN A 75 -10.23 2.27 -0.97
CA GLN A 75 -10.46 0.94 -0.42
C GLN A 75 -11.74 0.34 -0.98
N HIS A 76 -11.64 -0.86 -1.56
CA HIS A 76 -12.79 -1.68 -1.92
C HIS A 76 -13.05 -2.72 -0.83
N GLY A 77 -14.28 -2.79 -0.31
CA GLY A 77 -14.63 -3.62 0.84
C GLY A 77 -14.02 -3.08 2.15
N VAL A 78 -13.74 -3.96 3.11
CA VAL A 78 -13.07 -3.56 4.37
C VAL A 78 -11.55 -3.68 4.26
N ALA A 79 -10.81 -2.92 5.06
CA ALA A 79 -9.35 -3.02 5.07
C ALA A 79 -8.85 -4.27 5.83
N CYS A 80 -9.55 -4.65 6.91
CA CYS A 80 -9.28 -5.77 7.81
C CYS A 80 -10.54 -6.60 8.03
#